data_AF-A0A3A1UPZ6-F1
#
_entry.id   AF-A0A3A1UPZ6-F1
#
_cell.length_a   1.000
_cell.length_b   1.000
_cell.length_c   1.000
_cell.angle_alpha   90.00
_cell.angle_beta   90.00
_cell.angle_gamma   90.00
#
_symmetry.space_group_name_H-M   'P 1'
#
loop_
_entity.id
_entity.type
_entity.pdbx_description
1 polymer ?
#
loop_
_entity_poly.entity_id
_entity_poly.type
_entity_poly.pdbx_seq_one_letter_code
_entity_poly.pdbx_strand_id
1 'polypeptide(L)' 'SFHSVLKKELIYCTKFRTKEQAKQAIFEYIELFYNRKRIHSSLGYLSPAQFSAQFFDRTAS' A
#
# COMPACT_ATOMS: atom_id res chain seq x y z
N SER A 1 -3.06 8.81 7.07
CA SER A 1 -3.19 7.37 7.38
C SER A 1 -3.55 6.60 6.09
N PHE A 2 -3.31 5.29 6.05
CA PHE A 2 -3.56 4.41 4.89
C PHE A 2 -4.93 4.63 4.24
N HIS A 3 -6.01 4.54 5.02
CA HIS A 3 -7.39 4.62 4.52
C HIS A 3 -7.70 5.91 3.75
N SER A 4 -7.18 7.05 4.19
CA SER A 4 -7.41 8.33 3.50
C SER A 4 -6.74 8.36 2.13
N VAL A 5 -5.56 7.75 2.00
CA VAL A 5 -4.82 7.67 0.73
C VAL A 5 -5.51 6.70 -0.23
N LEU A 6 -5.87 5.50 0.24
CA LEU A 6 -6.63 4.52 -0.55
C LEU A 6 -7.93 5.14 -1.11
N LYS A 7 -8.67 5.88 -0.28
CA LYS A 7 -9.90 6.55 -0.73
C LYS A 7 -9.63 7.60 -1.81
N LYS A 8 -8.65 8.47 -1.58
CA LYS A 8 -8.32 9.57 -2.50
C LYS A 8 -7.80 9.08 -3.84
N GLU A 9 -6.95 8.06 -3.85
CA GLU A 9 -6.21 7.65 -5.05
C GLU A 9 -6.90 6.54 -5.84
N LEU A 10 -7.72 5.71 -5.17
CA LEU A 10 -8.41 4.60 -5.83
C LEU A 10 -9.93 4.78 -5.79
N ILE A 11 -10.52 4.87 -4.59
CA ILE A 11 -11.98 4.76 -4.43
C ILE A 11 -12.72 5.94 -5.06
N TYR A 12 -12.24 7.17 -4.88
CA TYR A 12 -12.88 8.35 -5.44
C TYR A 12 -12.57 8.56 -6.93
N CYS A 13 -11.46 8.00 -7.42
CA CYS A 13 -11.03 8.13 -8.82
C CYS A 13 -11.58 7.02 -9.72
N THR A 14 -12.16 5.95 -9.16
CA THR A 14 -12.60 4.79 -9.91
C THR A 14 -14.06 4.46 -9.66
N LYS A 15 -14.85 4.32 -10.72
CA LYS A 15 -16.20 3.75 -10.63
C LYS A 15 -16.14 2.25 -10.86
N PHE A 16 -16.51 1.46 -9.85
CA PHE A 16 -16.59 0.01 -9.94
C PHE A 16 -17.99 -0.43 -10.35
N ARG A 17 -18.08 -1.35 -11.31
CA ARG A 17 -19.35 -1.93 -11.76
C ARG A 17 -19.82 -3.06 -10.84
N THR A 18 -18.87 -3.80 -10.26
CA THR A 18 -19.14 -4.93 -9.36
C THR A 18 -18.27 -4.86 -8.12
N LYS A 19 -18.69 -5.58 -7.07
CA LYS A 19 -17.90 -5.69 -5.83
C LYS A 19 -16.59 -6.43 -6.08
N GLU A 20 -16.60 -7.41 -6.97
CA GLU A 20 -15.45 -8.23 -7.35
C GLU A 20 -14.37 -7.37 -8.00
N GLN A 21 -14.78 -6.46 -8.89
CA GLN A 21 -13.86 -5.49 -9.50
C GLN A 21 -13.22 -4.58 -8.44
N ALA A 22 -14.02 -4.08 -7.49
CA ALA A 22 -13.51 -3.25 -6.41
C ALA A 22 -12.50 -4.01 -5.54
N LYS A 23 -12.81 -5.27 -5.18
CA LYS A 23 -11.90 -6.13 -4.41
C LYS A 23 -10.57 -6.34 -5.13
N GLN A 24 -10.61 -6.66 -6.43
CA GLN A 24 -9.40 -6.86 -7.23
C GLN A 24 -8.54 -5.59 -7.28
N ALA A 25 -9.15 -4.44 -7.56
CA ALA A 25 -8.43 -3.17 -7.63
C ALA A 25 -7.82 -2.77 -6.28
N ILE A 26 -8.53 -3.00 -5.17
CA ILE A 26 -8.02 -2.75 -3.81
C ILE A 26 -6.83 -3.68 -3.51
N PHE A 27 -6.95 -4.97 -3.86
CA PHE A 27 -5.86 -5.93 -3.68
C PHE A 27 -4.60 -5.52 -4.45
N GLU A 28 -4.74 -5.22 -5.75
CA GLU A 28 -3.62 -4.76 -6.58
C GLU A 28 -3.00 -3.47 -6.06
N TYR A 29 -3.82 -2.51 -5.65
CA TYR A 29 -3.34 -1.26 -5.08
C TYR A 29 -2.52 -1.50 -3.80
N ILE A 30 -2.98 -2.38 -2.91
CA ILE A 30 -2.26 -2.70 -1.67
C ILE A 30 -0.95 -3.42 -1.98
N GLU A 31 -1.01 -4.51 -2.75
CA GLU A 31 0.13 -5.41 -2.94
C GLU A 31 1.19 -4.87 -3.90
N LEU A 32 0.77 -4.25 -5.00
CA LEU A 32 1.69 -3.86 -6.07
C LEU A 32 2.17 -2.42 -5.94
N PHE A 33 1.39 -1.56 -5.29
CA PHE A 33 1.69 -0.14 -5.18
C PHE A 33 1.96 0.31 -3.75
N TYR A 34 0.99 0.17 -2.83
CA TYR A 34 1.13 0.69 -1.47
C TYR A 34 2.27 0.01 -0.72
N ASN A 35 2.25 -1.32 -0.61
CA ASN A 35 3.24 -2.07 0.15
C ASN A 35 4.64 -2.00 -0.51
N ARG A 36 4.71 -2.05 -1.84
CA ARG A 36 5.99 -2.16 -2.57
C ARG A 36 6.64 -0.82 -2.89
N LYS A 37 5.86 0.21 -3.25
CA LYS A 37 6.38 1.43 -3.89
C LYS A 37 6.13 2.71 -3.11
N ARG A 38 5.05 2.80 -2.32
CA ARG A 38 4.70 4.05 -1.64
C ARG A 38 5.61 4.31 -0.45
N ILE A 39 6.35 5.41 -0.50
CA ILE A 39 7.22 5.84 0.59
C ILE A 39 6.47 6.66 1.63
N HIS A 40 6.89 6.55 2.89
CA HIS A 40 6.34 7.31 4.01
C HIS A 40 7.45 8.00 4.79
N SER A 41 7.32 9.30 5.06
CA SER A 41 8.30 10.05 5.86
C SER A 41 8.46 9.46 7.28
N SER A 42 7.38 8.95 7.87
CA SER A 42 7.41 8.25 9.16
C SER A 42 8.16 6.91 9.14
N LEU A 43 8.42 6.35 7.94
CA LEU A 43 9.22 5.13 7.76
C LEU A 43 10.64 5.46 7.25
N GLY A 44 11.09 6.72 7.39
CA GLY A 44 12.40 7.14 6.88
C GLY A 44 12.46 7.18 5.35
N TYR A 45 11.34 7.55 4.71
CA TYR A 45 11.19 7.55 3.24
C TYR A 45 11.34 6.17 2.59
N LEU A 46 11.02 5.10 3.33
CA LEU A 46 10.95 3.74 2.83
C LEU A 46 9.51 3.34 2.51
N SER A 47 9.35 2.37 1.60
CA SER A 47 8.08 1.66 1.45
C SER A 47 7.83 0.69 2.60
N PRO A 48 6.58 0.31 2.88
CA PRO A 48 6.28 -0.69 3.91
C PRO A 48 7.08 -1.99 3.75
N ALA A 49 7.22 -2.49 2.52
CA ALA A 49 8.03 -3.69 2.25
C ALA A 49 9.52 -3.48 2.54
N GLN A 50 10.08 -2.32 2.16
CA GLN A 50 11.48 -2.00 2.45
C GLN A 50 11.74 -1.85 3.95
N PHE A 51 10.83 -1.16 4.66
CA PHE A 51 10.92 -0.99 6.10
C PHE A 51 10.85 -2.35 6.81
N SER A 52 9.92 -3.21 6.40
CA SER A 52 9.77 -4.57 6.92
C SER A 52 11.03 -5.42 6.71
N ALA A 53 11.59 -5.42 5.49
CA ALA A 53 12.83 -6.14 5.20
C ALA A 53 13.99 -5.68 6.09
N GLN A 54 14.20 -4.37 6.24
CA GLN A 54 15.24 -3.83 7.12
C GLN A 54 15.01 -4.18 8.59
N PHE A 55 13.76 -4.26 9.04
CA PHE A 55 13.45 -4.67 10.40
C PHE A 55 13.82 -6.14 10.61
N PHE A 56 13.43 -7.03 9.70
CA PHE A 56 13.74 -8.46 9.80
C PHE A 56 15.25 -8.75 9.72
N ASP A 57 15.98 -8.09 8.83
CA ASP A 57 17.45 -8.22 8.72
C ASP A 57 18.15 -7.85 10.03
N ARG A 58 17.67 -6.81 10.73
CA ARG A 58 18.21 -6.36 12.02
C ARG A 58 17.88 -7.30 13.18
N THR A 59 16.73 -7.97 13.14
CA THR A 59 16.32 -8.90 14.20
C THR A 59 16.88 -10.32 14.03
N ALA A 60 17.32 -10.65 12.81
CA ALA A 60 17.92 -11.95 12.49
C ALA A 60 19.45 -11.99 12.69
N SER A 61 20.07 -10.85 13.03
CA SER A 61 21.49 -10.71 13.40
C SER A 61 21.64 -10.54 14.91
#